data_AF-A0A5C6NX46-F1
#
_entry.id   AF-A0A5C6NX46-F1
#
_cell.length_a   1.000
_cell.length_b   1.000
_cell.length_c   1.000
_cell.angle_alpha   90.00
_cell.angle_beta   90.00
_cell.angle_gamma   90.00
#
_symmetry.space_group_name_H-M   'P 1'
#
loop_
_entity.id
_entity.type
_entity.pdbx_description
1 polymer ?
#
loop_
_entity_poly.entity_id
_entity_poly.type
_entity_poly.pdbx_seq_one_letter_code
_entity_poly.pdbx_strand_id
1 'polypeptide(L)'
;MADADKVPAVPESLLKRRKAFATMKAIRIKKMLAAKKARKVKRKLIFKRAEKYHKEYRQMYRREIRLSRIARRVGNFYVPAEPKLAFVIRIRGINGVSPKVRKVLQLLRLRQIFNGVFVKLNKASINMLRIAEPYIAWGYPNLKSVRELIYKRGHGRMRKQRIPLTDNALVEKALGKYGIICVEDLIHEIYTVGKNFKPANNFLWPFKLSSPRGGMNKKTTHFVEGGDAGNREDQINRLHPFSLCQELSRSHAGRPFALGYSSRYKPNTSSSFPPTLVLKGRNTFLAENCKLSRPTVNYPTYSLLIVKDSQKRPSYPDPMARASRSFLNRISELSSLEGKTIRQEKRLKTKKTPKPPS
;
A
#
# COMPACT_ATOMS: atom_id res chain seq x y z
N MET A 1 62.49 -7.66 44.86
CA MET A 1 61.63 -6.56 44.38
C MET A 1 60.90 -7.08 43.16
N ALA A 2 59.56 -7.13 43.24
CA ALA A 2 58.72 -7.84 42.28
C ALA A 2 58.85 -7.26 40.87
N ASP A 3 59.05 -8.15 39.91
CA ASP A 3 58.93 -7.88 38.49
C ASP A 3 57.55 -7.30 38.20
N ALA A 4 57.52 -6.01 37.86
CA ALA A 4 56.31 -5.37 37.37
C ALA A 4 55.97 -6.00 36.01
N ASP A 5 54.94 -6.85 35.97
CA ASP A 5 54.39 -7.50 34.77
C ASP A 5 54.30 -6.51 33.59
N LYS A 6 55.22 -6.62 32.62
CA LYS A 6 55.18 -5.85 31.37
C LYS A 6 54.01 -6.35 30.52
N VAL A 7 52.89 -5.65 30.59
CA VAL A 7 51.72 -5.89 29.74
C VAL A 7 52.14 -5.83 28.26
N PRO A 8 51.77 -6.80 27.41
CA PRO A 8 52.23 -6.85 26.02
C PRO A 8 51.76 -5.63 25.23
N ALA A 9 52.70 -4.97 24.56
CA ALA A 9 52.44 -3.79 23.73
C ALA A 9 51.50 -4.15 22.57
N VAL A 10 50.41 -3.40 22.41
CA VAL A 10 49.43 -3.62 21.34
C VAL A 10 50.08 -3.33 19.98
N PRO A 11 49.99 -4.23 18.99
CA PRO A 11 50.61 -4.03 17.69
C PRO A 11 50.03 -2.80 16.96
N GLU A 12 50.90 -2.02 16.31
CA GLU A 12 50.51 -0.77 15.63
C GLU A 12 49.44 -0.95 14.56
N SER A 13 49.46 -2.08 13.85
CA SER A 13 48.48 -2.44 12.84
C SER A 13 47.06 -2.48 13.42
N LEU A 14 46.93 -2.94 14.67
CA LEU A 14 45.67 -3.03 15.40
C LEU A 14 45.20 -1.64 15.84
N LEU A 15 46.11 -0.76 16.28
CA LEU A 15 45.79 0.64 16.60
C LEU A 15 45.32 1.41 15.36
N LYS A 16 46.00 1.27 14.21
CA LYS A 16 45.60 1.87 12.93
C LYS A 16 44.21 1.37 12.49
N ARG A 17 43.96 0.06 12.61
CA ARG A 17 42.64 -0.54 12.32
C ARG A 17 41.53 -0.02 13.25
N ARG A 18 41.80 0.12 14.55
CA ARG A 18 40.85 0.68 15.53
C ARG A 18 40.50 2.13 15.20
N LYS A 19 41.49 2.97 14.88
CA LYS A 19 41.28 4.37 14.45
C LYS A 19 40.45 4.44 13.15
N ALA A 20 40.78 3.64 12.14
CA ALA A 20 40.01 3.58 10.89
C ALA A 20 38.56 3.13 11.11
N PHE A 21 38.32 2.13 11.97
CA PHE A 21 36.97 1.68 12.30
C PHE A 21 36.18 2.75 13.08
N ALA A 22 36.81 3.43 14.04
CA ALA A 22 36.19 4.50 14.82
C ALA A 22 35.77 5.67 13.92
N THR A 23 36.64 6.09 12.99
CA THR A 23 36.30 7.15 12.02
C THR A 23 35.18 6.74 11.06
N MET A 24 35.23 5.52 10.49
CA MET A 24 34.14 4.99 9.66
C MET A 24 32.81 4.92 10.42
N LYS A 25 32.83 4.48 11.69
CA LYS A 25 31.66 4.43 12.56
C LYS A 25 31.10 5.83 12.83
N ALA A 26 31.95 6.80 13.14
CA ALA A 26 31.55 8.19 13.34
C ALA A 26 30.91 8.80 12.08
N ILE A 27 31.52 8.59 10.92
CA ILE A 27 30.98 9.04 9.62
C ILE A 27 29.61 8.40 9.36
N ARG A 28 29.48 7.09 9.60
CA ARG A 28 28.21 6.35 9.41
C ARG A 28 27.11 6.89 10.33
N ILE A 29 27.42 7.15 11.60
CA ILE A 29 26.47 7.73 12.56
C ILE A 29 26.06 9.14 12.12
N LYS A 30 27.02 9.98 11.73
CA LYS A 30 26.74 11.35 11.23
C LYS A 30 25.83 11.31 10.00
N LYS A 31 26.11 10.45 9.01
CA LYS A 31 25.27 10.26 7.81
C LYS A 31 23.85 9.76 8.17
N MET A 32 23.76 8.80 9.10
CA MET A 32 22.46 8.27 9.56
C MET A 32 21.61 9.34 10.24
N LEU A 33 22.20 10.15 11.12
CA LEU A 33 21.51 11.25 11.80
C LEU A 33 21.05 12.32 10.82
N ALA A 34 21.90 12.71 9.87
CA ALA A 34 21.53 13.64 8.79
C ALA A 34 20.36 13.10 7.95
N ALA A 35 20.42 11.83 7.52
CA ALA A 35 19.34 11.20 6.77
C ALA A 35 18.03 11.09 7.58
N LYS A 36 18.10 10.83 8.89
CA LYS A 36 16.93 10.80 9.78
C LYS A 36 16.27 12.18 9.87
N LYS A 37 17.07 13.24 10.04
CA LYS A 37 16.57 14.64 10.04
C LYS A 37 15.90 14.99 8.71
N ALA A 38 16.57 14.73 7.59
CA ALA A 38 16.02 14.98 6.25
C ALA A 38 14.71 14.20 5.99
N ARG A 39 14.64 12.93 6.40
CA ARG A 39 13.43 12.10 6.25
C ARG A 39 12.25 12.66 7.07
N LYS A 40 12.50 13.17 8.28
CA LYS A 40 11.45 13.79 9.11
C LYS A 40 10.87 15.04 8.44
N VAL A 41 11.73 15.91 7.90
CA VAL A 41 11.31 17.12 7.16
C VAL A 41 10.50 16.72 5.93
N LYS A 42 11.02 15.79 5.11
CA LYS A 42 10.32 15.31 3.91
C LYS A 42 8.97 14.68 4.23
N ARG A 43 8.87 13.87 5.30
CA ARG A 43 7.59 13.25 5.71
C ARG A 43 6.54 14.30 6.07
N LYS A 44 6.94 15.36 6.80
CA LYS A 44 6.05 16.49 7.10
C LYS A 44 5.57 17.19 5.83
N LEU A 45 6.49 17.43 4.88
CA LEU A 45 6.16 18.06 3.59
C LEU A 45 5.18 17.21 2.77
N ILE A 46 5.42 15.91 2.65
CA ILE A 46 4.52 14.98 1.93
C ILE A 46 3.13 14.99 2.55
N PHE A 47 3.04 14.95 3.89
CA PHE A 47 1.78 15.00 4.61
C PHE A 47 1.01 16.29 4.33
N LYS A 48 1.69 17.45 4.41
CA LYS A 48 1.08 18.75 4.13
C LYS A 48 0.63 18.91 2.68
N ARG A 49 1.36 18.34 1.71
CA ARG A 49 0.91 18.29 0.31
C ARG A 49 -0.34 17.45 0.15
N ALA A 50 -0.39 16.26 0.74
CA ALA A 50 -1.57 15.40 0.68
C ALA A 50 -2.81 16.07 1.30
N GLU A 51 -2.64 16.75 2.44
CA GLU A 51 -3.68 17.56 3.08
C GLU A 51 -4.21 18.66 2.14
N LYS A 52 -3.31 19.36 1.46
CA LYS A 52 -3.65 20.39 0.47
C LYS A 52 -4.48 19.82 -0.69
N TYR A 53 -4.02 18.73 -1.32
CA TYR A 53 -4.75 18.13 -2.45
C TYR A 53 -6.13 17.63 -2.03
N HIS A 54 -6.25 17.05 -0.84
CA HIS A 54 -7.55 16.62 -0.32
C HIS A 54 -8.52 17.80 -0.14
N LYS A 55 -8.03 18.92 0.38
CA LYS A 55 -8.82 20.18 0.48
C LYS A 55 -9.22 20.67 -0.91
N GLU A 56 -8.30 20.66 -1.87
CA GLU A 56 -8.55 21.07 -3.25
C GLU A 56 -9.63 20.22 -3.92
N TYR A 57 -9.54 18.88 -3.84
CA TYR A 57 -10.56 18.00 -4.42
C TYR A 57 -11.96 18.23 -3.82
N ARG A 58 -12.02 18.43 -2.50
CA ARG A 58 -13.29 18.76 -1.82
C ARG A 58 -13.84 20.09 -2.31
N GLN A 59 -12.99 21.10 -2.50
CA GLN A 59 -13.39 22.40 -3.01
C GLN A 59 -13.87 22.33 -4.46
N MET A 60 -13.16 21.60 -5.33
CA MET A 60 -13.58 21.37 -6.72
C MET A 60 -14.97 20.71 -6.79
N TYR A 61 -15.18 19.64 -6.03
CA TYR A 61 -16.46 18.94 -5.99
C TYR A 61 -17.61 19.83 -5.47
N ARG A 62 -17.38 20.55 -4.36
CA ARG A 62 -18.37 21.48 -3.81
C ARG A 62 -18.64 22.66 -4.75
N ARG A 63 -17.63 23.12 -5.50
CA ARG A 63 -17.76 24.21 -6.46
C ARG A 63 -18.72 23.83 -7.58
N GLU A 64 -18.56 22.65 -8.18
CA GLU A 64 -19.47 22.17 -9.23
C GLU A 64 -20.91 22.11 -8.72
N ILE A 65 -21.15 21.48 -7.56
CA ILE A 65 -22.49 21.40 -6.95
C ILE A 65 -23.07 22.79 -6.70
N ARG A 66 -22.26 23.72 -6.18
CA ARG A 66 -22.69 25.09 -5.89
C ARG A 66 -23.10 25.82 -7.17
N LEU A 67 -22.31 25.72 -8.24
CA LEU A 67 -22.61 26.34 -9.53
C LEU A 67 -23.91 25.79 -10.12
N SER A 68 -24.08 24.47 -10.10
CA SER A 68 -25.33 23.83 -10.54
C SER A 68 -26.55 24.31 -9.73
N ARG A 69 -26.41 24.50 -8.41
CA ARG A 69 -27.50 25.00 -7.55
C ARG A 69 -27.82 26.48 -7.79
N ILE A 70 -26.80 27.31 -8.01
CA ILE A 70 -26.98 28.74 -8.32
C ILE A 70 -27.74 28.88 -9.64
N ALA A 71 -27.31 28.16 -10.68
CA ALA A 71 -27.97 28.21 -11.98
C ALA A 71 -29.44 27.80 -11.89
N ARG A 72 -29.75 26.66 -11.25
CA ARG A 72 -31.14 26.22 -11.02
C ARG A 72 -31.98 27.24 -10.25
N ARG A 73 -31.40 27.92 -9.25
CA ARG A 73 -32.10 28.94 -8.46
C ARG A 73 -32.46 30.17 -9.28
N VAL A 74 -31.58 30.57 -10.20
CA VAL A 74 -31.79 31.71 -11.10
C VAL A 74 -32.69 31.32 -12.29
N GLY A 75 -32.89 30.03 -12.54
CA GLY A 75 -33.60 29.52 -13.72
C GLY A 75 -32.72 29.31 -14.95
N ASN A 76 -31.39 29.46 -14.80
CA ASN A 76 -30.41 29.23 -15.86
C ASN A 76 -29.87 27.79 -15.84
N PHE A 77 -29.30 27.35 -16.97
CA PHE A 77 -28.63 26.06 -17.08
C PHE A 77 -27.11 26.20 -16.88
N TYR A 78 -26.54 25.34 -16.04
CA TYR A 78 -25.08 25.23 -15.89
C TYR A 78 -24.58 23.99 -16.62
N VAL A 79 -23.72 24.20 -17.62
CA VAL A 79 -23.03 23.14 -18.34
C VAL A 79 -21.64 22.96 -17.72
N PRO A 80 -21.31 21.77 -17.19
CA PRO A 80 -20.00 21.52 -16.60
C PRO A 80 -18.90 21.52 -17.67
N ALA A 81 -17.67 21.82 -17.25
CA ALA A 81 -16.53 21.81 -18.15
C ALA A 81 -16.26 20.41 -18.71
N GLU A 82 -15.84 20.34 -19.97
CA GLU A 82 -15.46 19.07 -20.60
C GLU A 82 -14.31 18.38 -19.84
N PRO A 83 -14.38 17.04 -19.69
CA PRO A 83 -13.35 16.29 -19.00
C PRO A 83 -12.04 16.25 -19.78
N LYS A 84 -10.92 16.37 -19.06
CA LYS A 84 -9.57 16.45 -19.62
C LYS A 84 -8.82 15.12 -19.63
N LEU A 85 -9.30 14.13 -18.87
CA LEU A 85 -8.65 12.85 -18.63
C LEU A 85 -9.57 11.71 -19.05
N ALA A 86 -9.04 10.77 -19.83
CA ALA A 86 -9.69 9.49 -20.08
C ALA A 86 -8.86 8.34 -19.52
N PHE A 87 -9.55 7.27 -19.14
CA PHE A 87 -8.94 5.97 -18.91
C PHE A 87 -9.39 5.01 -20.01
N VAL A 88 -8.42 4.39 -20.67
CA VAL A 88 -8.64 3.58 -21.86
C VAL A 88 -8.25 2.15 -21.57
N ILE A 89 -9.17 1.21 -21.82
CA ILE A 89 -8.99 -0.22 -21.61
C ILE A 89 -9.11 -0.94 -22.94
N ARG A 90 -8.19 -1.86 -23.21
CA ARG A 90 -8.33 -2.76 -24.36
C ARG A 90 -9.26 -3.92 -24.06
N ILE A 91 -10.33 -4.09 -24.82
CA ILE A 91 -11.34 -5.14 -24.62
C ILE A 91 -11.24 -6.30 -25.62
N ARG A 92 -10.68 -6.06 -26.82
CA ARG A 92 -10.53 -7.07 -27.88
C ARG A 92 -9.07 -7.51 -28.11
N GLY A 93 -8.92 -8.73 -28.63
CA GLY A 93 -7.64 -9.38 -28.93
C GLY A 93 -6.84 -8.76 -30.08
N ILE A 94 -5.72 -9.40 -30.45
CA ILE A 94 -4.81 -8.97 -31.54
C ILE A 94 -5.15 -9.56 -32.92
N ASN A 95 -6.04 -10.56 -32.95
CA ASN A 95 -6.38 -11.29 -34.18
C ASN A 95 -7.33 -10.45 -35.05
N GLY A 96 -7.10 -10.44 -36.37
CA GLY A 96 -7.95 -9.70 -37.32
C GLY A 96 -7.97 -8.18 -37.12
N VAL A 97 -6.95 -7.60 -36.47
CA VAL A 97 -6.86 -6.14 -36.27
C VAL A 97 -6.19 -5.51 -37.48
N SER A 98 -6.87 -4.54 -38.09
CA SER A 98 -6.34 -3.74 -39.20
C SER A 98 -5.02 -3.04 -38.80
N PRO A 99 -4.06 -2.86 -39.74
CA PRO A 99 -2.74 -2.32 -39.42
C PRO A 99 -2.82 -0.89 -38.84
N LYS A 100 -3.75 -0.07 -39.33
CA LYS A 100 -3.99 1.29 -38.82
C LYS A 100 -4.39 1.28 -37.34
N VAL A 101 -5.36 0.45 -36.97
CA VAL A 101 -5.82 0.33 -35.57
C VAL A 101 -4.74 -0.29 -34.69
N ARG A 102 -4.03 -1.30 -35.20
CA ARG A 102 -2.91 -1.95 -34.50
C ARG A 102 -1.83 -0.92 -34.13
N LYS A 103 -1.49 -0.02 -35.05
CA LYS A 103 -0.50 1.05 -34.80
C LYS A 103 -1.00 2.03 -33.73
N VAL A 104 -2.26 2.43 -33.77
CA VAL A 104 -2.86 3.30 -32.75
C VAL A 104 -2.81 2.66 -31.37
N LEU A 105 -3.20 1.39 -31.24
CA LEU A 105 -3.14 0.65 -29.96
C LEU A 105 -1.69 0.53 -29.44
N GLN A 106 -0.71 0.37 -30.33
CA GLN A 106 0.71 0.36 -29.95
C GLN A 106 1.17 1.72 -29.42
N LEU A 107 0.77 2.83 -30.06
CA LEU A 107 1.08 4.20 -29.61
C LEU A 107 0.49 4.48 -28.23
N LEU A 108 -0.75 4.03 -27.99
CA LEU A 108 -1.41 4.11 -26.68
C LEU A 108 -0.81 3.15 -25.63
N ARG A 109 0.11 2.26 -26.01
CA ARG A 109 0.73 1.22 -25.17
C ARG A 109 -0.21 0.06 -24.77
N LEU A 110 -1.31 -0.12 -25.50
CA LEU A 110 -2.34 -1.15 -25.27
C LEU A 110 -2.02 -2.45 -26.03
N ARG A 111 -0.98 -3.17 -25.58
CA ARG A 111 -0.48 -4.38 -26.26
C ARG A 111 -1.27 -5.65 -25.94
N GLN A 112 -1.72 -5.82 -24.70
CA GLN A 112 -2.46 -7.00 -24.22
C GLN A 112 -3.91 -6.64 -23.93
N ILE A 113 -4.80 -7.63 -23.94
CA ILE A 113 -6.20 -7.47 -23.51
C ILE A 113 -6.20 -7.06 -22.03
N PHE A 114 -7.14 -6.21 -21.65
CA PHE A 114 -7.28 -5.63 -20.31
C PHE A 114 -6.06 -4.85 -19.83
N ASN A 115 -5.22 -4.38 -20.75
CA ASN A 115 -4.32 -3.28 -20.43
C ASN A 115 -5.12 -1.99 -20.32
N GLY A 116 -4.79 -1.18 -19.31
CA GLY A 116 -5.37 0.12 -19.06
C GLY A 116 -4.30 1.23 -19.07
N VAL A 117 -4.61 2.38 -19.68
CA VAL A 117 -3.70 3.54 -19.74
C VAL A 117 -4.49 4.84 -19.56
N PHE A 118 -3.93 5.81 -18.84
CA PHE A 118 -4.45 7.17 -18.78
C PHE A 118 -4.09 7.94 -20.06
N VAL A 119 -5.05 8.68 -20.61
CA VAL A 119 -4.85 9.48 -21.82
C VAL A 119 -5.37 10.89 -21.57
N LYS A 120 -4.54 11.89 -21.87
CA LYS A 120 -4.98 13.29 -21.90
C LYS A 120 -5.87 13.51 -23.11
N LEU A 121 -7.07 14.02 -22.88
CA LEU A 121 -8.04 14.32 -23.92
C LEU A 121 -7.67 15.64 -24.59
N ASN A 122 -7.24 15.50 -25.84
CA ASN A 122 -7.02 16.55 -26.81
C ASN A 122 -7.76 16.14 -28.10
N LYS A 123 -8.01 17.07 -29.02
CA LYS A 123 -8.65 16.76 -30.32
C LYS A 123 -7.95 15.60 -31.06
N ALA A 124 -6.61 15.61 -31.09
CA ALA A 124 -5.82 14.53 -31.69
C ALA A 124 -6.00 13.18 -30.97
N SER A 125 -5.95 13.17 -29.63
CA SER A 125 -6.15 11.96 -28.83
C SER A 125 -7.54 11.36 -29.08
N ILE A 126 -8.58 12.20 -29.14
CA ILE A 126 -9.96 11.77 -29.40
C ILE A 126 -10.07 11.13 -30.78
N ASN A 127 -9.47 11.73 -31.82
CA ASN A 127 -9.46 11.14 -33.16
C ASN A 127 -8.75 9.78 -33.20
N MET A 128 -7.65 9.62 -32.44
CA MET A 128 -7.00 8.32 -32.29
C MET A 128 -7.91 7.31 -31.57
N LEU A 129 -8.63 7.73 -30.53
CA LEU A 129 -9.58 6.86 -29.81
C LEU A 129 -10.73 6.42 -30.72
N ARG A 130 -11.27 7.31 -31.56
CA ARG A 130 -12.30 6.99 -32.56
C ARG A 130 -11.84 5.92 -33.55
N ILE A 131 -10.58 5.97 -34.01
CA ILE A 131 -10.04 4.92 -34.89
C ILE A 131 -9.98 3.56 -34.17
N ALA A 132 -9.61 3.54 -32.89
CA ALA A 132 -9.46 2.31 -32.11
C ALA A 132 -10.75 1.86 -31.40
N GLU A 133 -11.83 2.62 -31.55
CA GLU A 133 -13.09 2.53 -30.82
C GLU A 133 -13.66 1.11 -30.68
N PRO A 134 -13.78 0.29 -31.75
CA PRO A 134 -14.34 -1.06 -31.62
C PRO A 134 -13.46 -2.04 -30.83
N TYR A 135 -12.22 -1.68 -30.47
CA TYR A 135 -11.28 -2.54 -29.72
C TYR A 135 -11.04 -2.06 -28.29
N ILE A 136 -11.51 -0.88 -27.93
CA ILE A 136 -11.29 -0.25 -26.63
C ILE A 136 -12.62 0.12 -25.97
N ALA A 137 -12.61 0.12 -24.64
CA ALA A 137 -13.62 0.79 -23.83
C ALA A 137 -12.93 1.92 -23.09
N TRP A 138 -13.50 3.11 -23.11
CA TRP A 138 -12.90 4.27 -22.44
C TRP A 138 -13.95 5.20 -21.83
N GLY A 139 -13.52 6.04 -20.90
CA GLY A 139 -14.39 7.01 -20.25
C GLY A 139 -13.60 7.84 -19.24
N TYR A 140 -14.32 8.56 -18.38
CA TYR A 140 -13.75 9.53 -17.45
C TYR A 140 -13.55 8.90 -16.06
N PRO A 141 -12.30 8.73 -15.59
CA PRO A 141 -12.06 8.09 -14.32
C PRO A 141 -12.30 9.06 -13.15
N ASN A 142 -12.97 8.56 -12.11
CA ASN A 142 -13.12 9.27 -10.84
C ASN A 142 -11.81 9.30 -10.07
N LEU A 143 -11.65 10.28 -9.16
CA LEU A 143 -10.48 10.38 -8.28
C LEU A 143 -10.23 9.06 -7.50
N LYS A 144 -11.31 8.42 -7.04
CA LYS A 144 -11.25 7.11 -6.37
C LYS A 144 -10.65 6.05 -7.29
N SER A 145 -11.13 5.94 -8.53
CA SER A 145 -10.65 4.98 -9.52
C SER A 145 -9.17 5.19 -9.85
N VAL A 146 -8.74 6.44 -10.05
CA VAL A 146 -7.33 6.78 -10.30
C VAL A 146 -6.46 6.36 -9.12
N ARG A 147 -6.87 6.72 -7.89
CA ARG A 147 -6.19 6.37 -6.65
C ARG A 147 -6.03 4.86 -6.51
N GLU A 148 -7.10 4.11 -6.65
CA GLU A 148 -7.08 2.65 -6.51
C GLU A 148 -6.26 1.96 -7.58
N LEU A 149 -6.31 2.43 -8.83
CA LEU A 149 -5.48 1.91 -9.92
C LEU A 149 -3.98 2.08 -9.61
N ILE A 150 -3.58 3.27 -9.18
CA ILE A 150 -2.18 3.58 -8.87
C ILE A 150 -1.72 2.79 -7.63
N TYR A 151 -2.51 2.75 -6.56
CA TYR A 151 -2.11 2.02 -5.35
C TYR A 151 -2.10 0.51 -5.52
N LYS A 152 -3.09 -0.08 -6.18
CA LYS A 152 -3.24 -1.55 -6.25
C LYS A 152 -2.51 -2.16 -7.44
N ARG A 153 -2.44 -1.45 -8.58
CA ARG A 153 -1.93 -1.98 -9.84
C ARG A 153 -0.80 -1.12 -10.44
N GLY A 154 -0.42 -0.02 -9.79
CA GLY A 154 0.62 0.88 -10.26
C GLY A 154 2.00 0.23 -10.28
N HIS A 155 2.64 0.31 -11.44
CA HIS A 155 4.03 -0.08 -11.61
C HIS A 155 4.78 1.08 -12.29
N GLY A 156 5.98 1.39 -11.82
CA GLY A 156 6.88 2.35 -12.42
C GLY A 156 7.75 1.70 -13.50
N ARG A 157 7.97 2.42 -14.60
CA ARG A 157 8.96 2.11 -15.63
C ARG A 157 10.29 2.74 -15.23
N MET A 158 11.21 1.94 -14.67
CA MET A 158 12.55 2.38 -14.30
C MET A 158 13.58 1.53 -15.03
N ARG A 159 14.53 2.17 -15.74
CA ARG A 159 15.56 1.46 -16.54
C ARG A 159 14.96 0.36 -17.44
N LYS A 160 13.82 0.65 -18.07
CA LYS A 160 13.01 -0.28 -18.90
C LYS A 160 12.44 -1.51 -18.15
N GLN A 161 12.63 -1.61 -16.84
CA GLN A 161 12.03 -2.65 -16.00
C GLN A 161 10.69 -2.18 -15.42
N ARG A 162 9.82 -3.15 -15.13
CA ARG A 162 8.52 -2.94 -14.48
C ARG A 162 8.67 -3.22 -12.99
N ILE A 163 8.61 -2.17 -12.17
CA ILE A 163 8.82 -2.28 -10.71
C ILE A 163 7.54 -1.82 -10.00
N PRO A 164 7.02 -2.56 -9.01
CA PRO A 164 5.84 -2.15 -8.26
C PRO A 164 6.10 -0.87 -7.45
N LEU A 165 5.08 -0.02 -7.31
CA LEU A 165 5.17 1.22 -6.54
C LEU A 165 4.97 0.94 -5.03
N THR A 166 6.03 0.47 -4.35
CA THR A 166 6.01 0.22 -2.89
C THR A 166 6.34 1.48 -2.10
N ASP A 167 7.39 2.20 -2.52
CA ASP A 167 7.98 3.29 -1.76
C ASP A 167 7.98 4.61 -2.54
N ASN A 168 7.75 5.72 -1.82
CA ASN A 168 7.84 7.07 -2.38
C ASN A 168 9.24 7.40 -2.94
N ALA A 169 10.29 6.74 -2.44
CA ALA A 169 11.65 6.93 -2.94
C ALA A 169 11.79 6.53 -4.43
N LEU A 170 11.00 5.54 -4.89
CA LEU A 170 11.02 5.12 -6.29
C LEU A 170 10.39 6.18 -7.21
N VAL A 171 9.28 6.77 -6.75
CA VAL A 171 8.60 7.87 -7.47
C VAL A 171 9.50 9.08 -7.55
N GLU A 172 10.07 9.50 -6.41
CA GLU A 172 10.96 10.65 -6.35
C GLU A 172 12.22 10.46 -7.20
N LYS A 173 12.82 9.27 -7.21
CA LYS A 173 14.02 9.01 -8.02
C LYS A 173 13.74 9.19 -9.52
N ALA A 174 12.53 8.87 -9.99
CA ALA A 174 12.16 8.97 -11.40
C ALA A 174 11.60 10.36 -11.78
N LEU A 175 10.78 10.95 -10.90
CA LEU A 175 9.99 12.15 -11.18
C LEU A 175 10.32 13.36 -10.30
N GLY A 176 11.30 13.25 -9.40
CA GLY A 176 11.69 14.32 -8.47
C GLY A 176 12.11 15.61 -9.18
N LYS A 177 12.69 15.48 -10.39
CA LYS A 177 13.00 16.63 -11.27
C LYS A 177 11.78 17.46 -11.69
N TYR A 178 10.58 16.88 -11.66
CA TYR A 178 9.33 17.53 -11.99
C TYR A 178 8.56 18.01 -10.74
N GLY A 179 9.17 17.89 -9.55
CA GLY A 179 8.54 18.24 -8.28
C GLY A 179 7.58 17.18 -7.71
N ILE A 180 7.50 16.01 -8.35
CA ILE A 180 6.65 14.87 -7.93
C ILE A 180 7.48 13.97 -7.00
N ILE A 181 7.16 13.98 -5.71
CA ILE A 181 7.96 13.32 -4.67
C ILE A 181 7.26 12.06 -4.16
N CYS A 182 5.94 12.05 -4.11
CA CYS A 182 5.16 10.95 -3.53
C CYS A 182 4.09 10.42 -4.49
N VAL A 183 3.46 9.31 -4.11
CA VAL A 183 2.34 8.72 -4.87
C VAL A 183 1.13 9.66 -4.93
N GLU A 184 0.85 10.43 -3.88
CA GLU A 184 -0.26 11.41 -3.90
C GLU A 184 0.02 12.57 -4.87
N ASP A 185 1.26 13.05 -4.97
CA ASP A 185 1.66 14.02 -6.01
C ASP A 185 1.43 13.42 -7.41
N LEU A 186 1.75 12.14 -7.61
CA LEU A 186 1.54 11.44 -8.88
C LEU A 186 0.05 11.31 -9.23
N ILE A 187 -0.79 10.93 -8.26
CA ILE A 187 -2.24 10.85 -8.44
C ILE A 187 -2.80 12.22 -8.81
N HIS A 188 -2.36 13.26 -8.11
CA HIS A 188 -2.79 14.63 -8.38
C HIS A 188 -2.43 15.08 -9.78
N GLU A 189 -1.18 14.91 -10.19
CA GLU A 189 -0.71 15.28 -11.53
C GLU A 189 -1.48 14.57 -12.65
N ILE A 190 -1.84 13.29 -12.43
CA ILE A 190 -2.62 12.50 -13.39
C ILE A 190 -4.07 12.98 -13.43
N TYR A 191 -4.72 13.14 -12.28
CA TYR A 191 -6.15 13.46 -12.20
C TYR A 191 -6.46 14.88 -12.71
N THR A 192 -5.66 15.87 -12.33
CA THR A 192 -5.86 17.26 -12.76
C THR A 192 -5.30 17.55 -14.16
N VAL A 193 -4.53 16.62 -14.72
CA VAL A 193 -3.82 16.76 -16.00
C VAL A 193 -2.87 17.96 -15.95
N GLY A 194 -1.94 17.92 -15.01
CA GLY A 194 -0.95 18.98 -14.78
C GLY A 194 0.08 19.14 -15.91
N LYS A 195 1.02 20.08 -15.71
CA LYS A 195 2.06 20.44 -16.70
C LYS A 195 2.96 19.24 -17.05
N ASN A 196 3.23 18.39 -16.07
CA ASN A 196 4.10 17.21 -16.14
C ASN A 196 3.30 15.91 -16.29
N PHE A 197 2.08 15.97 -16.82
CA PHE A 197 1.26 14.79 -17.10
C PHE A 197 1.96 13.77 -18.01
N LYS A 198 2.62 14.23 -19.08
CA LYS A 198 3.31 13.36 -20.05
C LYS A 198 4.41 12.51 -19.39
N PRO A 199 5.38 13.07 -18.65
CA PRO A 199 6.38 12.26 -17.95
C PRO A 199 5.78 11.39 -16.85
N ALA A 200 4.80 11.87 -16.10
CA ALA A 200 4.11 11.09 -15.06
C ALA A 200 3.40 9.85 -15.63
N ASN A 201 2.65 10.02 -16.72
CA ASN A 201 1.94 8.92 -17.38
C ASN A 201 2.90 7.96 -18.12
N ASN A 202 4.03 8.45 -18.65
CA ASN A 202 5.03 7.58 -19.25
C ASN A 202 5.81 6.76 -18.20
N PHE A 203 5.99 7.31 -17.00
CA PHE A 203 6.54 6.58 -15.86
C PHE A 203 5.61 5.42 -15.44
N LEU A 204 4.29 5.62 -15.46
CA LEU A 204 3.36 4.53 -15.23
C LEU A 204 3.43 3.50 -16.36
N TRP A 205 3.69 2.24 -15.99
CA TRP A 205 3.53 1.10 -16.88
C TRP A 205 2.03 0.87 -17.14
N PRO A 206 1.61 0.46 -18.35
CA PRO A 206 0.21 0.09 -18.61
C PRO A 206 -0.33 -0.84 -17.53
N PHE A 207 -1.47 -0.46 -16.94
CA PHE A 207 -2.10 -1.22 -15.86
C PHE A 207 -2.56 -2.56 -16.42
N LYS A 208 -2.12 -3.65 -15.80
CA LYS A 208 -2.65 -4.99 -16.12
C LYS A 208 -3.90 -5.23 -15.28
N LEU A 209 -5.05 -5.14 -15.90
CA LEU A 209 -6.34 -5.35 -15.25
C LEU A 209 -6.75 -6.82 -15.35
N SER A 210 -7.56 -7.27 -14.40
CA SER A 210 -8.28 -8.54 -14.53
C SER A 210 -9.51 -8.32 -15.40
N SER A 211 -10.07 -9.41 -15.92
CA SER A 211 -11.39 -9.38 -16.54
C SER A 211 -12.42 -8.74 -15.59
N PRO A 212 -13.38 -7.96 -16.11
CA PRO A 212 -14.43 -7.37 -15.29
C PRO A 212 -15.26 -8.47 -14.62
N ARG A 213 -15.58 -8.26 -13.34
CA ARG A 213 -16.45 -9.16 -12.58
C ARG A 213 -17.88 -9.01 -13.11
N GLY A 214 -18.56 -10.12 -13.39
CA GLY A 214 -19.84 -10.12 -14.12
C GLY A 214 -19.70 -10.18 -15.65
N GLY A 215 -18.46 -10.18 -16.17
CA GLY A 215 -18.20 -10.32 -17.60
C GLY A 215 -18.38 -9.02 -18.38
N MET A 216 -18.49 -9.17 -19.69
CA MET A 216 -18.80 -8.11 -20.66
C MET A 216 -20.06 -8.54 -21.38
N ASN A 217 -20.92 -7.58 -21.71
CA ASN A 217 -22.15 -7.81 -22.46
C ASN A 217 -21.81 -8.28 -23.88
N LYS A 218 -21.38 -7.36 -24.73
CA LYS A 218 -21.02 -7.63 -26.12
C LYS A 218 -19.85 -6.75 -26.53
N LYS A 219 -18.68 -7.37 -26.73
CA LYS A 219 -17.42 -6.67 -27.01
C LYS A 219 -17.35 -6.03 -28.39
N THR A 220 -18.25 -6.42 -29.30
CA THR A 220 -18.23 -6.02 -30.71
C THR A 220 -19.08 -4.80 -31.01
N THR A 221 -20.14 -4.57 -30.23
CA THR A 221 -21.08 -3.47 -30.42
C THR A 221 -20.67 -2.25 -29.58
N HIS A 222 -21.13 -1.07 -30.00
CA HIS A 222 -20.89 0.17 -29.29
C HIS A 222 -21.69 0.22 -27.99
N PHE A 223 -21.24 1.00 -27.01
CA PHE A 223 -21.87 1.11 -25.70
C PHE A 223 -23.33 1.59 -25.76
N VAL A 224 -23.65 2.51 -26.68
CA VAL A 224 -25.02 3.02 -26.90
C VAL A 224 -25.99 1.93 -27.37
N GLU A 225 -25.49 0.91 -28.08
CA GLU A 225 -26.26 -0.23 -28.58
C GLU A 225 -26.32 -1.39 -27.56
N GLY A 226 -25.94 -1.14 -26.30
CA GLY A 226 -25.85 -2.17 -25.25
C GLY A 226 -24.56 -3.00 -25.28
N GLY A 227 -23.58 -2.62 -26.10
CA GLY A 227 -22.26 -3.23 -26.14
C GLY A 227 -21.28 -2.69 -25.10
N ASP A 228 -19.99 -3.01 -25.30
CA ASP A 228 -18.91 -2.58 -24.41
C ASP A 228 -17.88 -1.64 -25.03
N ALA A 229 -17.90 -1.47 -26.36
CA ALA A 229 -16.91 -0.68 -27.07
C ALA A 229 -17.23 0.83 -27.01
N GLY A 230 -16.19 1.66 -27.08
CA GLY A 230 -16.29 3.12 -27.19
C GLY A 230 -16.39 3.88 -25.88
N ASN A 231 -16.94 5.09 -25.98
CA ASN A 231 -17.03 6.02 -24.86
C ASN A 231 -18.24 5.69 -23.97
N ARG A 232 -17.98 5.46 -22.69
CA ARG A 232 -18.98 5.16 -21.66
C ARG A 232 -18.96 6.16 -20.50
N GLU A 233 -18.27 7.28 -20.69
CA GLU A 233 -18.23 8.40 -19.75
C GLU A 233 -17.92 7.94 -18.31
N ASP A 234 -18.80 8.24 -17.36
CA ASP A 234 -18.65 7.87 -15.95
C ASP A 234 -18.84 6.39 -15.67
N GLN A 235 -19.50 5.64 -16.57
CA GLN A 235 -19.75 4.21 -16.38
C GLN A 235 -18.48 3.36 -16.49
N ILE A 236 -17.38 3.93 -17.01
CA ILE A 236 -16.05 3.27 -16.97
C ILE A 236 -15.64 2.91 -15.54
N ASN A 237 -16.08 3.71 -14.56
CA ASN A 237 -15.75 3.50 -13.16
C ASN A 237 -16.40 2.22 -12.58
N ARG A 238 -17.50 1.75 -13.18
CA ARG A 238 -18.19 0.50 -12.80
C ARG A 238 -17.53 -0.74 -13.41
N LEU A 239 -16.90 -0.60 -14.58
CA LEU A 239 -16.19 -1.70 -15.24
C LEU A 239 -14.95 -2.16 -14.45
N HIS A 240 -14.44 -1.30 -13.58
CA HIS A 240 -13.28 -1.59 -12.76
C HIS A 240 -13.64 -2.39 -11.50
N PRO A 241 -12.91 -3.48 -11.18
CA PRO A 241 -13.29 -4.47 -10.17
C PRO A 241 -13.10 -4.00 -8.72
N PHE A 242 -12.99 -2.69 -8.47
CA PHE A 242 -12.84 -2.13 -7.12
C PHE A 242 -14.05 -1.34 -6.65
N SER A 243 -15.15 -1.30 -7.43
CA SER A 243 -16.46 -1.09 -6.82
C SER A 243 -16.72 -2.25 -5.85
N LEU A 244 -16.61 -1.97 -4.55
CA LEU A 244 -17.33 -2.70 -3.52
C LEU A 244 -18.73 -3.04 -4.06
N CYS A 245 -19.14 -4.30 -3.90
CA CYS A 245 -20.42 -4.87 -4.30
C CYS A 245 -21.53 -3.80 -4.36
N GLN A 246 -21.99 -3.48 -5.56
CA GLN A 246 -23.31 -2.90 -5.76
C GLN A 246 -24.31 -4.04 -5.99
N GLU A 247 -24.23 -5.08 -5.17
CA GLU A 247 -25.14 -6.24 -5.15
C GLU A 247 -25.82 -6.32 -3.78
N LEU A 248 -26.47 -5.21 -3.36
CA LEU A 248 -27.48 -5.19 -2.29
C LEU A 248 -28.53 -4.09 -2.57
N SER A 249 -28.97 -3.95 -3.82
CA SER A 249 -30.13 -3.07 -4.12
C SER A 249 -31.09 -3.64 -5.18
N ARG A 250 -30.92 -4.93 -5.52
CA ARG A 250 -31.82 -5.63 -6.44
C ARG A 250 -32.14 -7.03 -5.92
N SER A 251 -32.77 -7.09 -4.77
CA SER A 251 -33.57 -8.26 -4.38
C SER A 251 -34.65 -7.82 -3.39
N HIS A 252 -35.89 -8.16 -3.74
CA HIS A 252 -37.14 -8.04 -2.96
C HIS A 252 -37.79 -6.66 -2.89
N ALA A 253 -38.49 -6.31 -3.97
CA ALA A 253 -39.82 -5.74 -3.81
C ALA A 253 -40.73 -6.83 -3.22
N GLY A 254 -41.39 -6.55 -2.09
CA GLY A 254 -42.49 -7.36 -1.56
C GLY A 254 -42.28 -7.96 -0.16
N ARG A 255 -42.51 -7.15 0.88
CA ARG A 255 -43.34 -7.41 2.09
C ARG A 255 -42.82 -6.60 3.30
N PRO A 256 -43.69 -5.85 4.01
CA PRO A 256 -43.31 -5.18 5.25
C PRO A 256 -43.37 -6.17 6.42
N PHE A 257 -42.28 -6.32 7.17
CA PHE A 257 -42.32 -7.00 8.47
C PHE A 257 -42.43 -5.96 9.59
N ALA A 258 -43.39 -6.21 10.47
CA ALA A 258 -43.89 -5.33 11.50
C ALA A 258 -42.88 -5.09 12.64
N LEU A 259 -42.94 -3.88 13.19
CA LEU A 259 -42.37 -3.49 14.47
C LEU A 259 -43.03 -4.29 15.60
N GLY A 260 -42.22 -4.95 16.43
CA GLY A 260 -42.65 -5.60 17.66
C GLY A 260 -41.60 -5.39 18.76
N TYR A 261 -41.94 -4.54 19.72
CA TYR A 261 -41.18 -4.24 20.93
C TYR A 261 -41.10 -5.45 21.87
N SER A 262 -39.98 -5.57 22.61
CA SER A 262 -39.96 -6.23 23.92
C SER A 262 -39.01 -5.50 24.89
N SER A 263 -39.67 -4.72 25.75
CA SER A 263 -39.40 -4.26 27.11
C SER A 263 -38.13 -4.69 27.89
N ARG A 264 -37.46 -3.65 28.42
CA ARG A 264 -36.89 -3.43 29.78
C ARG A 264 -35.79 -4.35 30.34
N TYR A 265 -34.66 -3.71 30.69
CA TYR A 265 -34.14 -3.66 32.07
C TYR A 265 -33.62 -2.24 32.38
N LYS A 266 -33.99 -1.71 33.57
CA LYS A 266 -33.67 -0.36 34.09
C LYS A 266 -32.27 -0.34 34.76
N PRO A 267 -31.52 0.77 34.69
CA PRO A 267 -30.47 1.11 35.65
C PRO A 267 -31.02 2.04 36.74
N ASN A 268 -30.83 1.69 38.02
CA ASN A 268 -31.17 2.57 39.14
C ASN A 268 -30.12 3.67 39.29
N THR A 269 -30.60 4.90 39.36
CA THR A 269 -29.89 6.10 39.82
C THR A 269 -30.49 6.47 41.17
N SER A 270 -29.66 6.78 42.16
CA SER A 270 -30.06 7.64 43.28
C SER A 270 -29.01 8.75 43.42
N SER A 271 -29.53 9.96 43.57
CA SER A 271 -28.87 11.26 43.56
C SER A 271 -28.72 11.82 44.97
N SER A 272 -27.64 12.53 45.27
CA SER A 272 -27.62 13.80 46.04
C SER A 272 -26.19 14.36 46.13
N PHE A 273 -26.06 15.69 45.97
CA PHE A 273 -24.81 16.48 46.01
C PHE A 273 -24.54 17.06 47.44
N PRO A 274 -23.58 18.01 47.67
CA PRO A 274 -22.33 17.86 48.46
C PRO A 274 -22.35 18.82 49.71
N PRO A 275 -21.25 19.20 50.43
CA PRO A 275 -20.21 20.12 49.90
C PRO A 275 -18.79 20.08 50.58
N THR A 276 -17.85 20.81 49.95
CA THR A 276 -16.60 21.47 50.40
C THR A 276 -16.03 21.25 51.82
N LEU A 277 -14.70 21.03 51.91
CA LEU A 277 -13.81 21.66 52.91
C LEU A 277 -12.34 21.70 52.40
N VAL A 278 -11.79 22.91 52.36
CA VAL A 278 -10.37 23.24 52.17
C VAL A 278 -9.72 23.34 53.54
N LEU A 279 -8.50 22.81 53.76
CA LEU A 279 -7.58 23.32 54.79
C LEU A 279 -6.11 22.94 54.53
N LYS A 280 -5.25 23.87 54.93
CA LYS A 280 -3.79 24.02 54.77
C LYS A 280 -2.96 22.97 55.55
N GLY A 281 -1.79 22.63 54.99
CA GLY A 281 -0.50 22.91 55.66
C GLY A 281 0.21 21.83 56.50
N ARG A 282 1.51 21.71 56.20
CA ARG A 282 2.69 21.38 57.05
C ARG A 282 3.11 19.92 57.25
N ASN A 283 4.39 19.74 56.92
CA ASN A 283 5.29 18.65 57.30
C ASN A 283 5.69 18.79 58.78
N THR A 284 5.85 17.67 59.47
CA THR A 284 6.81 17.48 60.56
C THR A 284 7.31 16.04 60.54
N PHE A 285 8.62 15.88 60.36
CA PHE A 285 9.35 14.66 60.68
C PHE A 285 9.34 14.47 62.20
N LEU A 286 9.16 13.22 62.65
CA LEU A 286 9.84 12.76 63.87
C LEU A 286 10.29 11.32 63.62
N ALA A 287 11.61 11.15 63.63
CA ALA A 287 12.29 9.88 63.56
C ALA A 287 12.46 9.38 64.98
N GLU A 288 11.90 8.22 65.30
CA GLU A 288 12.36 7.41 66.42
C GLU A 288 12.23 5.93 66.07
N ASN A 289 13.32 5.21 66.32
CA ASN A 289 13.47 3.75 66.39
C ASN A 289 13.74 2.98 65.09
N CYS A 290 15.03 3.01 64.71
CA CYS A 290 15.69 1.98 63.92
C CYS A 290 15.63 0.60 64.63
N LYS A 291 15.05 -0.40 63.96
CA LYS A 291 15.45 -1.81 64.13
C LYS A 291 15.66 -2.42 62.75
N LEU A 292 16.89 -2.87 62.52
CA LEU A 292 17.32 -3.63 61.34
C LEU A 292 16.57 -4.96 61.28
N SER A 293 15.75 -5.17 60.25
CA SER A 293 15.30 -6.50 59.84
C SER A 293 15.40 -6.64 58.32
N ARG A 294 16.20 -7.63 57.90
CA ARG A 294 16.36 -8.05 56.50
C ARG A 294 14.99 -8.47 55.91
N PRO A 295 14.60 -8.01 54.72
CA PRO A 295 13.41 -8.54 54.06
C PRO A 295 13.71 -9.92 53.46
N THR A 296 13.10 -10.96 54.01
CA THR A 296 12.96 -12.29 53.40
C THR A 296 11.89 -12.23 52.31
N VAL A 297 12.28 -12.54 51.07
CA VAL A 297 11.36 -12.61 49.94
C VAL A 297 10.69 -13.98 49.95
N ASN A 298 9.46 -14.04 50.45
CA ASN A 298 8.58 -15.21 50.33
C ASN A 298 7.80 -15.11 49.01
N TYR A 299 8.02 -16.06 48.10
CA TYR A 299 7.20 -16.20 46.89
C TYR A 299 5.87 -16.87 47.25
N PRO A 300 4.72 -16.35 46.76
CA PRO A 300 3.43 -17.00 46.96
C PRO A 300 3.31 -18.24 46.08
N THR A 301 3.18 -19.40 46.73
CA THR A 301 2.78 -20.66 46.10
C THR A 301 1.29 -20.58 45.77
N TYR A 302 0.93 -20.45 44.49
CA TYR A 302 -0.46 -20.53 44.06
C TYR A 302 -0.87 -21.98 43.80
N SER A 303 -1.88 -22.44 44.54
CA SER A 303 -2.65 -23.65 44.30
C SER A 303 -3.39 -23.58 42.95
N LEU A 304 -3.31 -24.65 42.17
CA LEU A 304 -4.05 -24.82 40.91
C LEU A 304 -5.56 -24.86 41.16
N LEU A 305 -6.24 -23.76 40.89
CA LEU A 305 -7.70 -23.75 40.70
C LEU A 305 -8.01 -24.21 39.27
N ILE A 306 -8.73 -25.32 39.18
CA ILE A 306 -9.34 -25.82 37.96
C ILE A 306 -10.40 -24.80 37.51
N VAL A 307 -10.11 -24.06 36.45
CA VAL A 307 -11.09 -23.25 35.71
C VAL A 307 -11.11 -23.77 34.28
N LYS A 308 -12.29 -24.26 33.87
CA LYS A 308 -12.60 -24.71 32.51
C LYS A 308 -12.52 -23.51 31.56
N ASP A 309 -11.43 -23.39 30.82
CA ASP A 309 -11.32 -22.43 29.72
C ASP A 309 -12.00 -22.98 28.45
N SER A 310 -13.18 -22.44 28.16
CA SER A 310 -13.80 -22.46 26.84
C SER A 310 -13.29 -21.27 26.00
N GLN A 311 -12.04 -21.33 25.54
CA GLN A 311 -11.53 -20.43 24.51
C GLN A 311 -10.79 -21.18 23.41
N LYS A 312 -11.49 -21.40 22.29
CA LYS A 312 -10.94 -21.87 21.02
C LYS A 312 -9.88 -20.89 20.50
N ARG A 313 -8.60 -21.23 20.66
CA ARG A 313 -7.53 -20.74 19.78
C ARG A 313 -7.54 -21.60 18.51
N PRO A 314 -7.43 -21.06 17.28
CA PRO A 314 -7.18 -21.88 16.12
C PRO A 314 -5.73 -22.36 16.18
N SER A 315 -5.50 -23.57 16.71
CA SER A 315 -4.28 -24.30 16.43
C SER A 315 -4.33 -24.71 14.96
N TYR A 316 -3.33 -24.29 14.17
CA TYR A 316 -3.13 -24.88 12.86
C TYR A 316 -2.82 -26.37 13.08
N PRO A 317 -3.53 -27.30 12.43
CA PRO A 317 -3.13 -28.70 12.46
C PRO A 317 -1.75 -28.79 11.82
N ASP A 318 -0.83 -29.48 12.50
CA ASP A 318 0.50 -29.77 11.97
C ASP A 318 0.32 -30.38 10.56
N PRO A 319 0.89 -29.77 9.50
CA PRO A 319 0.68 -30.23 8.13
C PRO A 319 1.11 -31.67 7.90
N MET A 320 1.90 -32.25 8.82
CA MET A 320 2.36 -33.63 8.78
C MET A 320 1.50 -34.62 9.58
N ALA A 321 0.51 -34.16 10.37
CA ALA A 321 -0.31 -35.02 11.22
C ALA A 321 -1.25 -35.97 10.46
N ARG A 322 -1.44 -35.79 9.14
CA ARG A 322 -2.21 -36.68 8.26
C ARG A 322 -1.38 -37.32 7.14
N ALA A 323 -0.06 -37.16 7.16
CA ALA A 323 0.80 -37.75 6.14
C ALA A 323 0.95 -39.26 6.35
N SER A 324 0.97 -40.03 5.27
CA SER A 324 1.24 -41.47 5.34
C SER A 324 2.67 -41.73 5.83
N ARG A 325 2.89 -42.83 6.55
CA ARG A 325 4.21 -43.19 7.10
C ARG A 325 5.28 -43.32 6.01
N SER A 326 4.90 -43.76 4.81
CA SER A 326 5.78 -43.82 3.64
C SER A 326 6.20 -42.44 3.12
N PHE A 327 5.32 -41.44 3.19
CA PHE A 327 5.64 -40.06 2.80
C PHE A 327 6.63 -39.42 3.79
N LEU A 328 6.43 -39.63 5.09
CA LEU A 328 7.34 -39.13 6.13
C LEU A 328 8.73 -39.77 6.03
N ASN A 329 8.81 -41.08 5.76
CA ASN A 329 10.09 -41.76 5.52
C ASN A 329 10.81 -41.19 4.30
N ARG A 330 10.08 -40.93 3.21
CA ARG A 330 10.67 -40.35 1.98
C ARG A 330 11.20 -38.93 2.20
N ILE A 331 10.51 -38.11 3.00
CA ILE A 331 11.01 -36.76 3.37
C ILE A 331 12.30 -36.86 4.20
N SER A 332 12.34 -37.78 5.17
CA SER A 332 13.53 -38.02 6.00
C SER A 332 14.73 -38.49 5.16
N GLU A 333 14.49 -39.40 4.21
CA GLU A 333 15.51 -39.86 3.27
C GLU A 333 16.04 -38.74 2.39
N LEU A 334 15.17 -37.90 1.83
CA LEU A 334 15.57 -36.73 1.03
C LEU A 334 16.43 -35.75 1.83
N SER A 335 16.04 -35.45 3.07
CA SER A 335 16.82 -34.59 3.96
C SER A 335 18.20 -35.19 4.28
N SER A 336 18.28 -36.50 4.48
CA SER A 336 19.55 -37.21 4.71
C SER A 336 20.46 -37.17 3.48
N LEU A 337 19.89 -37.31 2.28
CA LEU A 337 20.64 -37.22 1.02
C LEU A 337 21.16 -35.80 0.75
N GLU A 338 20.36 -34.77 1.02
CA GLU A 338 20.82 -33.37 0.96
C GLU A 338 21.97 -33.09 1.95
N GLY A 339 21.88 -33.64 3.16
CA GLY A 339 22.97 -33.55 4.14
C GLY A 339 24.26 -34.22 3.66
N LYS A 340 24.15 -35.35 2.94
CA LYS A 340 25.30 -36.08 2.37
C LYS A 340 25.92 -35.34 1.18
N THR A 341 25.13 -34.77 0.27
CA THR A 341 25.65 -33.99 -0.86
C THR A 341 26.39 -32.74 -0.40
N ILE A 342 25.84 -32.00 0.58
CA ILE A 342 26.51 -30.83 1.17
C ILE A 342 27.86 -31.20 1.80
N ARG A 343 27.95 -32.36 2.47
CA ARG A 343 29.21 -32.85 3.07
C ARG A 343 30.23 -33.23 1.99
N GLN A 344 29.80 -33.85 0.89
CA GLN A 344 30.68 -34.19 -0.23
C GLN A 344 31.19 -32.93 -0.94
N GLU A 345 30.33 -31.94 -1.19
CA GLU A 345 30.76 -30.66 -1.77
C GLU A 345 31.79 -29.93 -0.91
N LYS A 346 31.59 -29.91 0.42
CA LYS A 346 32.58 -29.34 1.35
C LYS A 346 33.92 -30.07 1.29
N ARG A 347 33.92 -31.41 1.24
CA ARG A 347 35.15 -32.22 1.10
C ARG A 347 35.87 -32.00 -0.22
N LEU A 348 35.13 -31.81 -1.33
CA LEU A 348 35.70 -31.49 -2.64
C LEU A 348 36.32 -30.08 -2.66
N LYS A 349 35.70 -29.11 -1.98
CA LYS A 349 36.27 -27.76 -1.83
C LYS A 349 37.55 -27.75 -1.00
N THR A 350 37.63 -28.54 0.08
CA THR A 350 38.84 -28.61 0.92
C THR A 350 40.00 -29.34 0.26
N LYS A 351 39.76 -30.24 -0.72
CA LYS A 351 40.81 -30.96 -1.46
C LYS A 351 41.41 -30.17 -2.63
N LYS A 352 40.83 -29.02 -3.03
CA LYS A 352 41.23 -28.24 -4.23
C LYS A 352 42.22 -27.09 -3.97
N THR A 353 42.98 -27.10 -2.88
CA THR A 353 44.10 -26.16 -2.65
C THR A 353 45.27 -26.92 -2.03
N PRO A 354 46.46 -26.89 -2.67
CA PRO A 354 47.31 -25.68 -2.64
C PRO A 354 47.89 -25.27 -4.01
N LYS A 355 47.95 -23.96 -4.27
CA LYS A 355 48.92 -23.38 -5.23
C LYS A 355 50.22 -23.11 -4.46
N PRO A 356 51.40 -23.50 -4.96
CA PRO A 356 52.67 -23.11 -4.35
C PRO A 356 52.91 -21.60 -4.56
N PRO A 357 53.59 -20.91 -3.63
CA PRO A 357 53.97 -19.53 -3.81
C PRO A 357 55.14 -19.43 -4.79
N SER A 358 54.97 -18.60 -5.81
CA SER A 358 56.03 -18.02 -6.64
C SER A 358 55.91 -16.52 -6.55
#